data_AF-A0A838UBE5-F1
#
_entry.id   AF-A0A838UBE5-F1
#
_cell.length_a   1.000
_cell.length_b   1.000
_cell.length_c   1.000
_cell.angle_alpha   90.00
_cell.angle_beta   90.00
_cell.angle_gamma   90.00
#
_symmetry.space_group_name_H-M   'P 1'
#
loop_
_entity.id
_entity.type
_entity.pdbx_description
1 polymer ?
#
loop_
_entity_poly.entity_id
_entity_poly.type
_entity_poly.pdbx_seq_one_letter_code
_entity_poly.pdbx_strand_id
1 'polypeptide(L)'
;MSEPIFIAKNDAGEFHLLPQMANRHGVITGATGTGKTVTLQRLAEGFSRIGVPVFMGDIKGDLSGVTQSGGGNPKIDARNEQLGITPAFEGFPATCWDVFGKQGHPLRSTVSEMG
;
A
#
# COMPACT_ATOMS: atom_id res chain seq x y z
N MET A 1 11.72 -11.99 -15.42
CA MET A 1 10.64 -10.98 -15.53
C MET A 1 10.07 -10.79 -14.14
N SER A 2 9.84 -9.55 -13.69
CA SER A 2 9.26 -9.29 -12.37
C SER A 2 7.85 -9.87 -12.26
N GLU A 3 7.50 -10.41 -11.09
CA GLU A 3 6.21 -11.02 -10.83
C GLU A 3 5.07 -9.99 -11.00
N PRO A 4 3.95 -10.33 -11.68
CA PRO A 4 2.78 -9.47 -11.75
C PRO A 4 2.22 -9.14 -10.37
N ILE A 5 1.81 -7.89 -10.16
CA ILE A 5 1.25 -7.46 -8.88
C ILE A 5 -0.25 -7.74 -8.88
N PHE A 6 -0.71 -8.69 -8.06
CA PHE A 6 -2.15 -8.94 -7.87
C PHE A 6 -2.84 -7.73 -7.24
N ILE A 7 -3.95 -7.26 -7.84
CA ILE A 7 -4.69 -6.09 -7.39
C ILE A 7 -6.10 -6.47 -6.90
N ALA A 8 -6.79 -7.31 -7.66
CA ALA A 8 -8.21 -7.60 -7.41
C ALA A 8 -8.64 -8.94 -8.01
N LYS A 9 -9.76 -9.45 -7.50
CA LYS A 9 -10.46 -10.62 -8.02
C LYS A 9 -11.97 -10.42 -7.98
N ASN A 10 -12.65 -10.93 -8.99
CA ASN A 10 -14.11 -11.06 -9.04
C ASN A 10 -14.48 -12.30 -9.89
N ASP A 11 -15.76 -12.46 -10.21
CA ASP A 11 -16.28 -13.59 -10.98
C ASP A 11 -15.71 -13.67 -12.41
N ALA A 12 -15.23 -12.55 -12.97
CA ALA A 12 -14.58 -12.51 -14.29
C ALA A 12 -13.10 -12.95 -14.24
N GLY A 13 -12.50 -13.01 -13.06
CA GLY A 13 -11.14 -13.52 -12.87
C GLY A 13 -10.27 -12.64 -11.97
N GLU A 14 -8.96 -12.81 -12.12
CA GLU A 14 -7.94 -12.10 -11.36
C GLU A 14 -7.31 -11.00 -12.20
N PHE A 15 -7.09 -9.86 -11.55
CA PHE A 15 -6.57 -8.65 -12.18
C PHE A 15 -5.22 -8.32 -11.58
N HIS A 16 -4.24 -8.23 -12.46
CA HIS A 16 -2.84 -8.01 -12.13
C HIS A 16 -2.32 -6.76 -12.81
N LEU A 17 -1.52 -5.98 -12.10
CA LEU A 17 -0.73 -4.90 -12.66
C LEU A 17 0.61 -5.46 -13.13
N LEU A 18 0.94 -5.24 -14.40
CA LEU A 18 2.26 -5.57 -14.94
C LEU A 18 3.29 -4.52 -14.46
N PRO A 19 4.32 -4.89 -13.68
CA PRO A 19 5.25 -3.90 -13.11
C PRO A 19 5.94 -3.03 -14.16
N GLN A 20 6.23 -3.59 -15.34
CA GLN A 20 6.85 -2.86 -16.46
C GLN A 20 5.96 -1.75 -17.02
N MET A 21 4.64 -1.82 -16.81
CA MET A 21 3.67 -0.84 -17.26
C MET A 21 3.34 0.20 -16.18
N ALA A 22 3.83 0.01 -14.94
CA ALA A 22 3.62 0.91 -13.81
C ALA A 22 4.37 2.25 -13.92
N ASN A 23 5.19 2.43 -14.95
CA ASN A 23 5.80 3.72 -15.29
C ASN A 23 4.81 4.69 -15.97
N ARG A 24 3.58 4.25 -16.27
CA ARG A 24 2.51 5.11 -16.75
C ARG A 24 1.70 5.63 -15.57
N HIS A 25 1.37 6.92 -15.60
CA HIS A 25 0.52 7.52 -14.58
C HIS A 25 -0.87 6.88 -14.59
N GLY A 26 -1.38 6.57 -13.40
CA GLY A 26 -2.72 6.07 -13.17
C GLY A 26 -3.47 6.97 -12.20
N VAL A 27 -4.79 6.82 -12.16
CA VAL A 27 -5.66 7.55 -11.24
C VAL A 27 -6.58 6.58 -10.52
N ILE A 28 -6.65 6.69 -9.19
CA ILE A 28 -7.60 5.94 -8.36
C ILE A 28 -8.68 6.92 -7.92
N THR A 29 -9.88 6.76 -8.46
CA THR A 29 -11.04 7.62 -8.15
C THR A 29 -12.18 6.82 -7.56
N GLY A 30 -13.01 7.45 -6.73
CA GLY A 30 -14.19 6.81 -6.13
C GLY A 30 -14.74 7.60 -4.96
N ALA A 31 -15.96 7.29 -4.54
CA ALA A 31 -16.60 7.93 -3.39
C ALA A 31 -15.93 7.53 -2.07
N THR A 32 -16.31 8.17 -0.97
CA THR A 32 -15.84 7.77 0.37
C THR A 32 -16.32 6.35 0.67
N GLY A 33 -15.44 5.52 1.24
CA GLY A 33 -15.76 4.13 1.57
C GLY A 33 -15.65 3.12 0.42
N THR A 34 -15.29 3.54 -0.80
CA THR A 34 -15.15 2.62 -1.95
C THR A 34 -13.77 1.98 -2.09
N GLY A 35 -12.97 1.95 -1.01
CA GLY A 35 -11.70 1.22 -0.99
C GLY A 35 -10.48 1.93 -1.59
N LYS A 36 -10.53 3.24 -1.91
CA LYS A 36 -9.37 3.98 -2.46
C LYS A 36 -8.06 3.77 -1.67
N THR A 37 -8.11 3.96 -0.35
CA THR A 37 -6.95 3.78 0.55
C THR A 37 -6.44 2.34 0.50
N VAL A 38 -7.35 1.35 0.54
CA VAL A 38 -6.99 -0.08 0.49
C VAL A 38 -6.36 -0.44 -0.86
N THR A 39 -6.85 0.09 -1.97
CA THR A 39 -6.24 -0.09 -3.29
C THR A 39 -4.82 0.50 -3.34
N LEU A 40 -4.62 1.68 -2.76
CA LEU A 40 -3.30 2.32 -2.70
C LEU A 40 -2.32 1.49 -1.86
N GLN A 41 -2.76 0.99 -0.70
CA GLN A 41 -1.97 0.08 0.14
C GLN A 41 -1.59 -1.19 -0.61
N ARG A 42 -2.53 -1.86 -1.29
CA ARG A 42 -2.24 -3.07 -2.06
C ARG A 42 -1.22 -2.85 -3.18
N LEU A 43 -1.27 -1.71 -3.86
CA LEU A 43 -0.24 -1.33 -4.82
C LEU A 43 1.12 -1.16 -4.14
N ALA A 44 1.17 -0.43 -3.03
CA ALA A 44 2.41 -0.18 -2.30
C ALA A 44 3.06 -1.48 -1.78
N GLU A 45 2.26 -2.37 -1.22
CA GLU A 45 2.68 -3.71 -0.80
C GLU A 45 3.25 -4.51 -1.98
N GLY A 46 2.54 -4.54 -3.11
CA GLY A 46 2.97 -5.23 -4.31
C GLY A 46 4.31 -4.73 -4.85
N PHE A 47 4.50 -3.42 -4.91
CA PHE A 47 5.80 -2.83 -5.29
C PHE A 47 6.89 -3.14 -4.28
N SER A 48 6.59 -3.07 -2.98
CA SER A 48 7.55 -3.38 -1.92
C SER A 48 8.04 -4.84 -1.99
N ARG A 49 7.15 -5.81 -2.27
CA ARG A 49 7.50 -7.23 -2.47
C ARG A 49 8.52 -7.45 -3.57
N ILE A 50 8.46 -6.65 -4.65
CA ILE A 50 9.40 -6.74 -5.77
C ILE A 50 10.60 -5.80 -5.64
N GLY A 51 10.80 -5.20 -4.46
CA GLY A 51 11.94 -4.33 -4.15
C GLY A 51 11.83 -2.92 -4.71
N VAL A 52 10.64 -2.48 -5.13
CA VAL A 52 10.41 -1.11 -5.63
C VAL A 52 9.95 -0.22 -4.48
N PRO A 53 10.71 0.84 -4.13
CA PRO A 53 10.31 1.76 -3.07
C PRO A 53 9.12 2.62 -3.52
N VAL A 54 8.18 2.85 -2.61
CA VAL A 54 6.97 3.64 -2.86
C VAL A 54 6.93 4.83 -1.90
N PHE A 55 6.78 6.02 -2.46
CA PHE A 55 6.56 7.24 -1.70
C PHE A 55 5.07 7.61 -1.77
N MET A 56 4.43 7.79 -0.61
CA MET A 56 3.00 8.12 -0.52
C MET A 56 2.77 9.27 0.44
N GLY A 57 1.91 10.21 0.05
CA GLY A 57 1.41 11.22 0.97
C GLY A 57 0.26 10.67 1.79
N ASP A 58 0.43 10.59 3.10
CA ASP A 58 -0.62 10.18 4.03
C ASP A 58 -1.27 11.41 4.69
N ILE A 59 -2.36 11.90 4.10
CA ILE A 59 -3.07 13.10 4.60
C ILE A 59 -4.00 12.75 5.77
N LYS A 60 -4.53 11.53 5.80
CA LYS A 60 -5.55 11.10 6.78
C LYS A 60 -4.98 10.26 7.92
N GLY A 61 -3.73 9.83 7.81
CA GLY A 61 -3.09 8.88 8.73
C GLY A 61 -3.51 7.43 8.50
N ASP A 62 -4.22 7.13 7.40
CA ASP A 62 -4.82 5.83 7.13
C ASP A 62 -3.91 4.90 6.29
N LEU A 63 -2.72 5.34 5.87
CA LEU A 63 -1.75 4.53 5.14
C LEU A 63 -0.70 3.87 6.05
N SER A 64 -0.38 4.49 7.19
CA SER A 64 0.62 4.01 8.15
C SER A 64 0.40 2.58 8.64
N GLY A 65 -0.85 2.06 8.60
CA GLY A 65 -1.19 0.69 8.98
C GLY A 65 -0.49 -0.41 8.17
N VAL A 66 0.10 -0.09 7.01
CA VAL A 66 0.82 -1.05 6.16
C VAL A 66 2.03 -1.70 6.84
N THR A 67 2.56 -1.10 7.92
CA THR A 67 3.66 -1.70 8.70
C THR A 67 3.21 -2.79 9.65
N GLN A 68 1.91 -2.90 9.90
CA GLN A 68 1.35 -3.83 10.87
C GLN A 68 0.90 -5.10 10.15
N SER A 69 1.06 -6.25 10.81
CA SER A 69 0.42 -7.47 10.33
C SER A 69 -1.10 -7.31 10.43
N GLY A 70 -1.80 -7.71 9.37
CA GLY A 70 -3.27 -7.68 9.34
C GLY A 70 -3.92 -8.86 10.08
N GLY A 71 -5.20 -9.08 9.79
CA GLY A 71 -5.99 -10.21 10.31
C GLY A 71 -6.96 -9.83 11.43
N GLY A 72 -7.73 -10.81 11.89
CA GLY A 72 -8.67 -10.66 13.01
C GLY A 72 -9.91 -9.83 12.70
N ASN A 73 -10.24 -9.62 11.41
CA ASN A 73 -11.43 -8.89 10.99
C ASN A 73 -12.41 -9.84 10.28
N PRO A 74 -13.53 -10.21 10.93
CA PRO A 74 -14.48 -11.18 10.38
C PRO A 74 -15.04 -10.81 9.01
N LYS A 75 -15.16 -9.51 8.69
CA LYS A 75 -15.64 -9.05 7.37
C LYS A 75 -14.60 -9.29 6.27
N ILE A 76 -13.32 -9.13 6.60
CA ILE A 76 -12.22 -9.39 5.67
C ILE A 76 -12.05 -10.89 5.47
N ASP A 77 -12.14 -11.67 6.54
CA ASP A 77 -12.03 -13.13 6.49
C ASP A 77 -13.14 -13.74 5.61
N ALA A 78 -14.41 -13.35 5.85
CA ALA A 78 -15.54 -13.77 5.02
C ALA A 78 -15.38 -13.35 3.56
N ARG A 79 -14.82 -12.16 3.29
CA ARG A 79 -14.58 -11.69 1.92
C ARG A 79 -13.48 -12.48 1.23
N ASN A 80 -12.41 -12.82 1.94
CA ASN A 80 -11.33 -13.65 1.43
C ASN A 80 -11.82 -15.07 1.11
N GLU A 81 -12.66 -15.64 1.98
CA GLU A 81 -13.30 -16.93 1.74
C GLU A 81 -14.18 -16.91 0.47
N GLN A 82 -15.02 -15.89 0.32
CA GLN A 82 -15.83 -15.69 -0.89
C GLN A 82 -15.00 -15.60 -2.17
N LEU A 83 -13.82 -14.98 -2.09
CA LEU A 83 -12.91 -14.83 -3.23
C LEU A 83 -11.98 -16.04 -3.41
N GLY A 84 -11.99 -17.01 -2.50
CA GLY A 84 -11.04 -18.11 -2.46
C GLY A 84 -9.58 -17.63 -2.38
N ILE A 85 -9.34 -16.56 -1.60
CA ILE A 85 -8.00 -15.97 -1.40
C ILE A 85 -7.53 -16.35 0.00
N THR A 86 -6.32 -16.90 0.10
CA THR A 86 -5.63 -17.08 1.38
C THR A 86 -4.59 -15.96 1.54
N PRO A 87 -4.89 -14.91 2.32
CA PRO A 87 -3.94 -13.81 2.49
C PRO A 87 -2.77 -14.23 3.38
N ALA A 88 -1.56 -13.81 3.02
CA ALA A 88 -0.45 -13.72 3.97
C ALA A 88 -0.54 -12.37 4.69
N PHE A 89 -0.89 -12.39 5.98
CA PHE A 89 -0.87 -11.19 6.80
C PHE A 89 0.55 -10.94 7.28
N GLU A 90 1.14 -9.84 6.81
CA GLU A 90 2.48 -9.41 7.19
C GLU A 90 2.57 -7.88 7.17
N GLY A 91 3.52 -7.34 7.93
CA GLY A 91 3.84 -5.92 7.92
C GLY A 91 4.91 -5.63 6.88
N PHE A 92 4.83 -4.46 6.25
CA PHE A 92 5.82 -4.01 5.26
C PHE A 92 6.79 -2.99 5.86
N PRO A 93 8.06 -2.97 5.39
CA PRO A 93 8.99 -1.95 5.81
C PRO A 93 8.49 -0.59 5.34
N ALA A 94 8.30 0.34 6.29
CA ALA A 94 8.00 1.72 5.98
C ALA A 94 8.69 2.66 6.95
N THR A 95 8.99 3.85 6.46
CA THR A 95 9.50 4.96 7.25
C THR A 95 8.48 6.08 7.12
N CYS A 96 7.94 6.55 8.24
CA CYS A 96 7.03 7.71 8.24
C CYS A 96 7.85 9.00 8.25
N TRP A 97 7.68 9.83 7.23
CA TRP A 97 8.35 11.12 7.12
C TRP A 97 7.37 12.21 7.57
N ASP A 98 7.83 13.06 8.48
CA ASP A 98 7.03 14.16 9.04
C ASP A 98 7.55 15.50 8.53
N VAL A 99 6.64 16.25 7.89
CA VAL A 99 6.90 17.61 7.39
C VAL A 99 7.22 18.58 8.53
N PHE A 100 6.66 18.36 9.72
CA PHE A 100 6.88 19.17 10.92
C PHE A 100 7.96 18.61 11.85
N GLY A 101 8.48 17.40 11.58
CA GLY A 101 9.54 16.76 12.36
C GLY A 101 9.15 16.41 13.81
N LYS A 102 7.87 16.14 14.10
CA LYS A 102 7.36 15.85 15.46
C LYS A 102 7.13 14.37 15.74
N GLN A 103 6.63 13.62 14.75
CA GLN A 103 6.10 12.26 14.94
C GLN A 103 6.78 11.22 14.03
N GLY A 104 7.74 11.64 13.21
CA GLY A 104 8.43 10.78 12.26
C GLY A 104 9.76 11.36 11.83
N HIS A 105 10.39 10.73 10.84
CA HIS A 105 11.65 11.20 10.30
C HIS A 105 11.49 12.59 9.67
N PRO A 106 12.33 13.57 10.03
CA PRO A 106 12.18 14.92 9.52
C PRO A 106 12.36 14.93 8.00
N LEU A 107 11.38 15.47 7.29
CA LEU A 107 11.46 15.59 5.82
C LEU A 107 12.54 16.60 5.37
N ARG A 108 12.80 17.61 6.20
CA ARG A 108 13.79 18.65 5.92
C ARG A 108 14.98 18.45 6.85
N SER A 109 16.18 18.48 6.27
CA SER A 109 17.42 18.57 7.05
C SER A 109 17.71 20.02 7.43
N THR A 110 18.41 20.23 8.54
CA THR A 110 18.89 21.54 8.98
C THR A 110 20.38 21.70 8.71
N VAL A 111 20.86 22.94 8.52
CA VAL A 111 22.30 23.20 8.27
C VAL A 111 23.18 22.61 9.38
N SER A 112 22.70 22.64 10.63
CA SER A 112 23.38 22.06 11.78
C SER A 112 23.59 20.54 11.71
N GLU A 113 22.79 19.83 10.92
CA GLU A 113 22.95 18.37 10.72
C GLU A 113 24.00 18.04 9.66
N MET A 114 24.43 19.02 8.87
CA MET A 114 25.41 18.83 7.79
C MET A 114 26.86 19.07 8.23
N GLY A 115 27.09 19.58 9.45
CA GLY A 115 28.42 19.91 10.00
C GLY A 115 28.69 21.40 10.05
#